data_AF-A0AAV5SGA7-F1
#
_entry.id   AF-A0AAV5SGA7-F1
#
_cell.length_a   1.000
_cell.length_b   1.000
_cell.length_c   1.000
_cell.angle_alpha   90.00
_cell.angle_beta   90.00
_cell.angle_gamma   90.00
#
_symmetry.space_group_name_H-M   'P 1'
#
loop_
_entity.id
_entity.type
_entity.pdbx_description
1 polymer ?
#
loop_
_entity_poly.entity_id
_entity_poly.type
_entity_poly.pdbx_seq_one_letter_code
_entity_poly.pdbx_strand_id
1 'polypeptide(L)'
;MSSNWSMVTRIVTSIECFLIFSVHGIFLLLVIMKTKIISNHSKVLLINALHGLLFGLVILVVLSAHVFNKGHFAVFLFGPLMPLLPKVVQDRCMVALTVLCYMIWQLVPAPVIMQYLALTR
;
A
#
# COMPACT_ATOMS: atom_id res chain seq x y z
N MET A 1 -3.20 -21.47 -14.48
CA MET A 1 -4.38 -20.69 -14.02
C MET A 1 -4.83 -19.84 -15.18
N SER A 2 -6.13 -19.77 -15.49
CA SER A 2 -6.63 -19.10 -16.69
C SER A 2 -6.19 -17.63 -16.72
N SER A 3 -5.73 -17.16 -17.89
CA SER A 3 -5.22 -15.80 -18.13
C SER A 3 -6.16 -14.70 -17.61
N ASN A 4 -7.46 -14.97 -17.59
CA ASN A 4 -8.50 -14.06 -17.12
C ASN A 4 -8.30 -13.63 -15.66
N TRP A 5 -7.89 -14.53 -14.76
CA TRP A 5 -7.69 -14.17 -13.35
C TRP A 5 -6.55 -13.19 -13.17
N SER A 6 -5.44 -13.37 -13.90
CA SER A 6 -4.33 -12.41 -13.84
C SER A 6 -4.76 -11.02 -14.34
N MET A 7 -5.63 -10.94 -15.34
CA MET A 7 -6.15 -9.66 -15.84
C MET A 7 -7.09 -9.02 -14.83
N VAL A 8 -8.03 -9.78 -14.27
CA VAL A 8 -8.96 -9.30 -13.24
C VAL A 8 -8.18 -8.77 -12.03
N THR A 9 -7.21 -9.53 -11.52
CA THR A 9 -6.39 -9.08 -10.39
C THR A 9 -5.67 -7.79 -10.72
N ARG A 10 -5.05 -7.66 -11.91
CA ARG A 10 -4.39 -6.40 -12.32
C ARG A 10 -5.35 -5.22 -12.33
N ILE A 11 -6.55 -5.38 -12.88
CA ILE A 11 -7.56 -4.31 -12.91
C ILE A 11 -7.93 -3.89 -11.49
N VAL A 12 -8.23 -4.86 -10.62
CA VAL A 12 -8.58 -4.60 -9.22
C VAL A 12 -7.42 -3.89 -8.50
N THR A 13 -6.18 -4.37 -8.67
CA THR A 13 -5.00 -3.73 -8.06
C THR A 13 -4.77 -2.31 -8.56
N SER A 14 -5.03 -2.04 -9.83
CA SER A 14 -4.90 -0.69 -10.38
C SER A 14 -5.93 0.26 -9.79
N ILE A 15 -7.18 -0.22 -9.61
CA ILE A 15 -8.25 0.56 -8.97
C ILE A 15 -7.91 0.82 -7.51
N GLU A 16 -7.47 -0.20 -6.77
CA GLU A 16 -7.05 -0.07 -5.37
C GLU A 16 -5.91 0.94 -5.22
N CYS A 17 -4.88 0.82 -6.06
CA CYS A 17 -3.76 1.75 -6.12
C CYS A 17 -4.24 3.20 -6.37
N PHE A 18 -5.13 3.40 -7.34
CA PHE A 18 -5.69 4.72 -7.65
C PHE A 18 -6.46 5.32 -6.47
N LEU A 19 -7.27 4.50 -5.77
CA LEU A 19 -8.02 4.93 -4.60
C LEU A 19 -7.08 5.33 -3.45
N ILE A 20 -6.03 4.54 -3.20
CA ILE A 20 -5.03 4.85 -2.16
C ILE A 20 -4.35 6.19 -2.44
N PHE A 21 -3.88 6.40 -3.67
CA PHE A 21 -3.27 7.67 -4.07
C PHE A 21 -4.24 8.84 -3.98
N SER A 22 -5.48 8.65 -4.40
CA SER A 22 -6.50 9.71 -4.36
C SER A 22 -6.81 10.12 -2.92
N VAL A 23 -7.10 9.14 -2.06
CA VAL A 23 -7.47 9.39 -0.65
C VAL A 23 -6.29 9.99 0.11
N HIS A 24 -5.11 9.36 0.07
CA HIS A 24 -3.95 9.85 0.82
C HIS A 24 -3.34 11.11 0.21
N GLY A 25 -3.44 11.31 -1.11
CA GLY A 25 -3.00 12.52 -1.80
C GLY A 25 -3.88 13.72 -1.44
N ILE A 26 -5.22 13.57 -1.49
CA ILE A 26 -6.15 14.60 -1.05
C ILE A 26 -5.96 14.88 0.44
N PHE A 27 -5.81 13.84 1.26
CA PHE A 27 -5.58 14.00 2.70
C PHE A 27 -4.28 14.76 2.98
N LEU A 28 -3.18 14.41 2.31
CA LEU A 28 -1.90 15.11 2.41
C LEU A 28 -2.03 16.59 2.01
N LEU A 29 -2.72 16.87 0.89
CA LEU A 29 -2.99 18.22 0.43
C LEU A 29 -3.73 19.04 1.49
N LEU A 30 -4.80 18.47 2.08
CA LEU A 30 -5.58 19.12 3.14
C LEU A 30 -4.73 19.38 4.39
N VAL A 31 -3.89 18.44 4.79
CA VAL A 31 -2.96 18.61 5.92
C VAL A 31 -1.96 19.74 5.63
N ILE A 32 -1.39 19.81 4.42
CA ILE A 32 -0.47 20.90 4.06
C ILE A 32 -1.19 22.25 4.05
N MET A 33 -2.42 22.32 3.52
CA MET A 33 -3.18 23.57 3.42
C MET A 33 -3.69 24.10 4.77
N LYS A 34 -4.14 23.21 5.66
CA LYS A 34 -4.80 23.63 6.91
C LYS A 34 -3.90 23.71 8.12
N THR A 35 -2.78 22.99 8.14
CA THR A 35 -1.98 22.87 9.36
C THR A 35 -0.69 23.67 9.27
N LYS A 36 -0.53 24.67 10.15
CA LYS A 36 0.81 25.07 10.60
C LYS A 36 1.39 23.84 11.32
N ILE A 37 2.45 23.23 10.78
CA ILE A 37 3.09 22.00 11.27
C ILE A 37 3.82 22.25 12.60
N ILE A 38 3.07 22.66 13.61
CA ILE A 38 3.61 23.03 14.93
C ILE A 38 3.16 21.99 15.97
N SER A 39 1.96 21.41 15.82
CA SER A 39 1.46 20.41 16.76
C SER A 39 1.96 18.98 16.42
N ASN A 40 2.18 18.18 17.47
CA ASN A 40 2.59 16.77 17.32
C ASN A 40 1.53 15.95 16.56
N HIS A 41 0.25 16.31 16.69
CA HIS A 41 -0.84 15.66 15.97
C HIS A 41 -0.69 15.81 14.45
N SER A 42 -0.38 17.02 13.96
CA SER A 42 -0.19 17.26 12.53
C SER A 42 0.96 16.45 11.95
N LYS A 43 2.04 16.23 12.72
CA LYS A 43 3.17 15.39 12.31
C LYS A 43 2.75 13.92 12.14
N VAL A 44 1.94 13.40 13.06
CA VAL A 44 1.41 12.02 12.96
C VAL A 44 0.52 11.86 11.74
N LEU A 45 -0.37 12.83 11.47
CA LEU A 45 -1.21 12.81 10.29
C LEU A 45 -0.40 12.86 8.98
N LEU A 46 0.66 13.68 8.95
CA LEU A 46 1.58 13.76 7.81
C LEU A 46 2.30 12.44 7.56
N ILE A 47 2.86 11.82 8.61
CA ILE A 47 3.54 10.52 8.51
C ILE A 47 2.56 9.45 8.01
N ASN A 48 1.34 9.42 8.53
CA ASN A 48 0.31 8.48 8.08
C ASN A 48 -0.04 8.68 6.59
N ALA A 49 -0.19 9.93 6.15
CA ALA A 49 -0.45 10.25 4.75
C ALA A 49 0.69 9.76 3.83
N LEU A 50 1.94 10.00 4.23
CA LEU A 50 3.13 9.55 3.49
C LEU A 50 3.27 8.02 3.46
N HIS A 51 3.00 7.33 4.57
CA HIS A 51 2.98 5.87 4.59
C HIS A 51 1.92 5.29 3.65
N GLY A 52 0.72 5.88 3.60
CA GLY A 52 -0.31 5.45 2.67
C GLY A 52 0.08 5.65 1.20
N LEU A 53 0.71 6.78 0.86
CA LEU A 53 1.24 7.01 -0.49
C LEU A 53 2.37 6.03 -0.85
N LEU A 54 3.28 5.76 0.09
CA LEU A 54 4.34 4.77 -0.08
C LEU A 54 3.75 3.37 -0.29
N PHE A 55 2.70 3.02 0.45
CA PHE A 55 1.99 1.76 0.28
C PHE A 55 1.33 1.66 -1.11
N GLY A 56 0.73 2.74 -1.60
CA GLY A 56 0.22 2.83 -2.97
C GLY A 56 1.31 2.59 -4.03
N LEU A 57 2.51 3.17 -3.84
CA LEU A 57 3.66 2.92 -4.73
C LEU A 57 4.10 1.46 -4.70
N VAL A 58 4.11 0.85 -3.52
CA VAL A 58 4.43 -0.57 -3.37
C VAL A 58 3.44 -1.42 -4.17
N ILE A 59 2.12 -1.21 -4.00
CA ILE A 59 1.06 -1.95 -4.72
C ILE A 59 1.19 -1.78 -6.25
N LEU A 60 1.54 -0.58 -6.72
CA LEU A 60 1.73 -0.31 -8.15
C LEU A 60 2.82 -1.20 -8.78
N VAL A 61 3.86 -1.51 -8.02
CA VAL A 61 4.98 -2.34 -8.49
C VAL A 61 4.76 -3.81 -8.16
N VAL A 62 4.34 -4.11 -6.93
CA VAL A 62 4.08 -5.46 -6.44
C VAL A 62 2.94 -5.51 -5.43
N LEU A 63 2.05 -6.45 -5.64
CA LEU A 63 1.02 -6.89 -4.71
C LEU A 63 1.13 -8.41 -4.57
N SER A 64 1.25 -8.88 -3.33
CA SER A 64 1.15 -10.32 -3.04
C SER A 64 -0.33 -10.69 -2.85
N ALA A 65 -0.83 -11.57 -3.72
CA ALA A 65 -2.12 -12.22 -3.54
C ALA A 65 -1.92 -13.64 -3.01
N HIS A 66 -2.60 -13.92 -1.90
CA HIS A 66 -2.61 -15.23 -1.27
C HIS A 66 -3.74 -16.06 -1.85
N VAL A 67 -3.42 -17.13 -2.56
CA VAL A 67 -4.40 -18.03 -3.15
C VAL A 67 -4.31 -19.37 -2.44
N PHE A 68 -5.44 -19.77 -1.83
CA PHE A 68 -5.63 -21.10 -1.27
C PHE A 68 -6.54 -21.89 -2.19
N ASN A 69 -6.06 -23.04 -2.70
CA ASN A 69 -6.86 -23.91 -3.55
C ASN A 69 -6.52 -25.38 -3.30
N LYS A 70 -7.53 -26.21 -2.98
CA LYS A 70 -7.40 -27.65 -2.71
C LYS A 70 -6.29 -28.00 -1.70
N GLY A 71 -6.15 -27.22 -0.62
CA GLY A 71 -5.12 -27.44 0.40
C GLY A 71 -3.71 -26.98 0.00
N HIS A 72 -3.52 -26.46 -1.21
CA HIS A 72 -2.29 -25.81 -1.62
C HIS A 72 -2.36 -24.30 -1.39
N PHE A 73 -1.26 -23.74 -0.89
CA PHE A 73 -1.07 -22.31 -0.73
C PHE A 73 -0.06 -21.82 -1.76
N ALA A 74 -0.44 -20.78 -2.50
CA ALA A 74 0.43 -20.10 -3.44
C ALA A 74 0.33 -18.59 -3.22
N VAL A 75 1.49 -17.93 -3.19
CA VAL A 75 1.58 -16.47 -3.14
C VAL A 75 1.94 -16.01 -4.54
N PHE A 76 0.94 -15.55 -5.27
CA PHE A 76 1.16 -14.98 -6.59
C PHE A 76 1.40 -13.49 -6.45
N LEU A 77 2.35 -12.98 -7.23
CA LEU A 77 2.67 -11.56 -7.22
C LEU A 77 2.12 -10.93 -8.48
N PHE A 78 1.35 -9.87 -8.27
CA PHE A 78 0.71 -9.10 -9.30
C PHE A 78 1.06 -7.65 -9.10
N GLY A 79 1.41 -6.94 -10.14
CA GLY A 79 1.57 -5.49 -10.08
C GLY A 79 1.21 -4.93 -11.43
N PRO A 80 0.55 -3.76 -11.50
CA PRO A 80 0.31 -3.07 -12.76
C PRO A 80 1.58 -2.91 -13.60
N LEU A 81 2.72 -2.59 -12.96
CA LEU A 81 4.01 -2.40 -13.64
C LEU A 81 4.85 -3.67 -13.75
N MET A 82 4.54 -4.72 -13.00
CA MET A 82 5.29 -5.97 -12.99
C MET A 82 5.58 -6.57 -14.39
N PRO A 83 4.61 -6.66 -15.33
CA PRO A 83 4.88 -7.21 -16.66
C PRO A 83 5.83 -6.37 -17.53
N LEU A 84 6.06 -5.09 -17.17
CA LEU A 84 6.96 -4.20 -17.91
C LEU A 84 8.42 -4.30 -17.45
N LEU A 85 8.66 -4.90 -16.29
CA LEU A 85 9.99 -5.01 -15.70
C LEU A 85 10.76 -6.23 -16.26
N PRO A 86 12.10 -6.15 -16.43
CA PRO A 86 12.92 -7.31 -16.74
C PRO A 86 12.85 -8.37 -15.64
N LYS A 87 12.98 -9.66 -15.98
CA LYS A 87 12.82 -10.77 -15.03
C LYS A 87 13.74 -10.67 -13.79
N VAL A 88 14.99 -10.26 -13.98
CA VAL A 88 15.95 -10.06 -12.88
C VAL A 88 15.50 -8.95 -11.91
N VAL A 89 14.90 -7.88 -12.45
CA VAL A 89 14.38 -6.76 -11.65
C VAL A 89 13.12 -7.19 -10.92
N GLN A 90 12.23 -7.91 -11.60
CA GLN A 90 11.02 -8.49 -11.02
C GLN A 90 11.33 -9.32 -9.76
N ASP A 91 12.30 -10.25 -9.84
CA ASP A 91 12.61 -11.14 -8.71
C ASP A 91 13.21 -10.37 -7.52
N ARG A 92 14.03 -9.34 -7.78
CA ARG A 92 14.58 -8.46 -6.73
C ARG A 92 13.52 -7.56 -6.11
N CYS A 93 12.70 -6.93 -6.94
CA CYS A 93 11.60 -6.07 -6.51
C CYS A 93 10.60 -6.85 -5.67
N MET A 94 10.29 -8.09 -6.04
CA MET A 94 9.45 -8.99 -5.25
C MET A 94 9.95 -9.08 -3.81
N VAL A 95 11.19 -9.51 -3.58
CA VAL A 95 11.70 -9.73 -2.22
C VAL A 95 11.75 -8.42 -1.45
N ALA A 96 12.31 -7.37 -2.05
CA ALA A 96 12.49 -6.08 -1.38
C ALA A 96 11.14 -5.42 -1.03
N LEU A 97 10.19 -5.40 -1.96
CA LEU A 97 8.90 -4.73 -1.78
C LEU A 97 7.96 -5.53 -0.88
N THR A 98 8.03 -6.87 -0.88
CA THR A 98 7.29 -7.68 0.10
C THR A 98 7.78 -7.40 1.52
N VAL A 99 9.09 -7.35 1.76
CA VAL A 99 9.65 -6.98 3.07
C VAL A 99 9.22 -5.57 3.45
N LEU A 100 9.33 -4.61 2.53
CA LEU A 100 8.90 -3.23 2.76
C LEU A 100 7.40 -3.13 3.09
N CYS A 101 6.55 -3.89 2.38
CA CYS A 101 5.11 -3.96 2.62
C CYS A 101 4.81 -4.43 4.07
N TYR A 102 5.46 -5.50 4.52
CA TYR A 102 5.34 -5.95 5.90
C TYR A 102 5.84 -4.92 6.90
N MET A 103 6.97 -4.28 6.65
CA MET A 103 7.48 -3.22 7.54
C MET A 103 6.52 -2.04 7.62
N ILE A 104 6.00 -1.56 6.48
CA ILE A 104 4.98 -0.50 6.44
C ILE A 104 3.76 -0.95 7.24
N TRP A 105 3.27 -2.17 7.06
CA TRP A 105 2.09 -2.66 7.78
C TRP A 105 2.30 -2.73 9.30
N GLN A 106 3.50 -3.13 9.75
CA GLN A 106 3.86 -3.13 11.18
C GLN A 106 4.08 -1.71 11.74
N LEU A 107 4.51 -0.77 10.91
CA LEU A 107 4.82 0.60 11.30
C LEU A 107 3.66 1.57 11.11
N VAL A 108 2.64 1.22 10.33
CA VAL A 108 1.40 1.97 10.21
C VAL A 108 0.68 1.83 11.55
N PRO A 109 0.61 2.89 12.36
CA PRO A 109 0.02 2.82 13.68
C PRO A 109 -1.50 2.88 13.56
N ALA A 110 -2.14 2.20 12.60
CA ALA A 110 -3.60 2.26 12.42
C ALA A 110 -4.35 1.92 13.72
N PRO A 111 -3.95 0.90 14.51
CA PRO A 111 -4.55 0.66 15.82
C PRO A 111 -4.23 1.76 16.84
N VAL A 112 -2.99 2.27 16.83
CA VAL A 112 -2.48 3.22 17.83
C VAL A 112 -3.01 4.64 17.59
N ILE A 113 -3.21 5.05 16.34
CA ILE A 113 -3.85 6.32 15.95
C ILE A 113 -5.33 6.28 16.32
N MET A 114 -6.02 5.16 16.07
CA MET A 114 -7.41 4.97 16.49
C MET A 114 -7.55 5.02 18.02
N GLN A 115 -6.63 4.39 18.75
CA GLN A 115 -6.57 4.48 20.21
C GLN A 115 -6.24 5.90 20.71
N TYR A 116 -5.27 6.58 20.10
CA TYR A 116 -4.94 7.96 20.44
C TYR A 116 -6.13 8.90 20.20
N LEU A 117 -6.80 8.80 19.05
CA LEU A 117 -7.99 9.59 18.74
C LEU A 117 -9.14 9.32 19.72
N ALA A 118 -9.31 8.06 20.16
CA ALA A 118 -10.29 7.70 21.17
C ALA A 118 -9.96 8.26 22.56
N LEU A 119 -8.67 8.36 22.92
CA LEU A 119 -8.20 8.89 24.21
C LEU A 119 -8.13 10.42 24.27
N THR A 120 -8.03 11.10 23.13
CA THR A 120 -8.02 12.57 23.04
C THR A 120 -9.40 13.21 22.86
N ARG A 121 -10.47 12.41 22.92
CA ARG A 121 -11.86 12.87 23.08
C ARG A 121 -12.27 12.77 24.54
#